data_AF-A0A2S4Q002-F1
#
_entry.id   AF-A0A2S4Q002-F1
#
_cell.length_a   1.000
_cell.length_b   1.000
_cell.length_c   1.000
_cell.angle_alpha   90.00
_cell.angle_beta   90.00
_cell.angle_gamma   90.00
#
_symmetry.space_group_name_H-M   'P 1'
#
loop_
_entity.id
_entity.type
_entity.pdbx_description
1 polymer ?
#
loop_
_entity_poly.entity_id
_entity_poly.type
_entity_poly.pdbx_seq_one_letter_code
_entity_poly.pdbx_strand_id
1 'polypeptide(L)'
;MATGSPDGIGVIFKVNFTGLPFGQGPFAYHVHVDPVPSDGNCTGTLGHLDPYIRGEDVACQKSLPQTCQVGDLAGKHGKITEDPFTASYVDDFASTVMGIGAFLGNRSIVIHNVNRTRLTCANFTTLHSFRSSNRTSNSSSPNLFHGSADHRHPSSLYTLALLFSALAVLLL
;
A
#
# COMPACT_ATOMS: atom_id res chain seq x y z
N MET A 1 -1.99 -5.27 -6.98
CA MET A 1 -2.15 -6.74 -6.89
C MET A 1 -0.95 -7.32 -6.17
N ALA A 2 -1.16 -8.41 -5.42
CA ALA A 2 -0.12 -9.15 -4.71
C ALA A 2 -0.33 -10.66 -4.90
N THR A 3 0.72 -11.39 -5.29
CA THR A 3 0.68 -12.86 -5.50
C THR A 3 1.92 -13.50 -4.90
N GLY A 4 1.81 -14.72 -4.38
CA GLY A 4 3.01 -15.49 -3.99
C GLY A 4 3.96 -15.66 -5.18
N SER A 5 5.27 -15.53 -4.93
CA SER A 5 6.29 -15.73 -5.96
C SER A 5 6.35 -17.21 -6.42
N PRO A 6 6.62 -17.50 -7.71
CA PRO A 6 6.73 -18.87 -8.21
C PRO A 6 7.82 -19.74 -7.57
N ASP A 7 8.88 -19.12 -7.05
CA ASP A 7 9.96 -19.80 -6.31
C ASP A 7 9.60 -20.10 -4.85
N GLY A 8 8.41 -19.69 -4.40
CA GLY A 8 7.92 -19.87 -3.03
C GLY A 8 8.47 -18.87 -2.03
N ILE A 9 9.25 -17.87 -2.46
CA ILE A 9 9.85 -16.87 -1.59
C ILE A 9 9.19 -15.51 -1.86
N GLY A 10 8.53 -14.98 -0.84
CA GLY A 10 7.97 -13.63 -0.90
C GLY A 10 6.73 -13.48 -1.78
N VAL A 11 6.47 -12.22 -2.13
CA VAL A 11 5.27 -11.77 -2.83
C VAL A 11 5.64 -10.84 -3.98
N ILE A 12 5.13 -11.14 -5.17
CA ILE A 12 5.16 -10.24 -6.31
C ILE A 12 4.08 -9.17 -6.10
N PHE A 13 4.51 -7.92 -6.00
CA PHE A 13 3.63 -6.76 -6.04
C PHE A 13 3.60 -6.18 -7.44
N LYS A 14 2.40 -5.89 -7.94
CA LYS A 14 2.15 -5.07 -9.12
C LYS A 14 1.28 -3.90 -8.70
N VAL A 15 1.86 -2.71 -8.65
CA VAL A 15 1.19 -1.49 -8.19
C VAL A 15 0.93 -0.56 -9.37
N ASN A 16 -0.22 0.09 -9.33
CA ASN A 16 -0.62 1.15 -10.23
C ASN A 16 -1.36 2.20 -9.38
N PHE A 17 -0.74 3.36 -9.19
CA PHE A 17 -1.30 4.44 -8.39
C PHE A 17 -1.53 5.65 -9.28
N THR A 18 -2.72 6.23 -9.18
CA THR A 18 -3.13 7.36 -10.00
C THR A 18 -3.85 8.42 -9.16
N GLY A 19 -3.83 9.66 -9.65
CA GLY A 19 -4.58 10.77 -9.05
C GLY A 19 -3.99 11.23 -7.72
N LEU A 20 -2.67 11.25 -7.62
CA LEU A 20 -1.94 11.66 -6.43
C LEU A 20 -1.91 13.20 -6.31
N PRO A 21 -2.04 13.77 -5.10
CA PRO A 21 -2.10 15.21 -4.95
C PRO A 21 -0.76 15.89 -5.29
N PHE A 22 -0.78 16.86 -6.21
CA PHE A 22 0.43 17.60 -6.60
C PHE A 22 1.13 18.25 -5.39
N GLY A 23 2.47 18.17 -5.36
CA GLY A 23 3.31 18.81 -4.33
C GLY A 23 3.32 18.12 -2.96
N GLN A 24 2.62 16.98 -2.78
CA GLN A 24 2.58 16.25 -1.50
C GLN A 24 3.50 15.01 -1.46
N GLY A 25 4.15 14.69 -2.57
CA GLY A 25 5.09 13.57 -2.69
C GLY A 25 6.56 13.95 -2.40
N PRO A 26 7.50 13.00 -2.46
CA PRO A 26 7.30 11.59 -2.80
C PRO A 26 6.47 10.83 -1.76
N PHE A 27 5.55 9.98 -2.20
CA PHE A 27 4.62 9.28 -1.30
C PHE A 27 5.19 7.96 -0.82
N ALA A 28 5.12 7.73 0.48
CA ALA A 28 5.41 6.43 1.07
C ALA A 28 4.16 5.55 1.01
N TYR A 29 4.34 4.23 1.00
CA TYR A 29 3.24 3.29 1.06
C TYR A 29 3.67 2.02 1.78
N HIS A 30 2.78 1.51 2.61
CA HIS A 30 3.08 0.42 3.52
C HIS A 30 1.91 -0.57 3.61
N VAL A 31 2.21 -1.82 3.92
CA VAL A 31 1.21 -2.75 4.45
C VAL A 31 1.01 -2.43 5.93
N HIS A 32 -0.23 -2.22 6.35
CA HIS A 32 -0.62 -1.93 7.73
C HIS A 32 -1.18 -3.16 8.44
N VAL A 33 -1.23 -3.15 9.77
CA VAL A 33 -1.60 -4.32 10.57
C VAL A 33 -3.06 -4.73 10.33
N ASP A 34 -3.98 -3.77 10.39
CA ASP A 34 -5.42 -4.05 10.37
C ASP A 34 -6.04 -3.74 9.01
N PRO A 35 -7.17 -4.40 8.68
CA PRO A 35 -7.97 -4.00 7.54
C PRO A 35 -8.55 -2.58 7.74
N VAL A 36 -8.83 -1.91 6.62
CA VAL A 36 -9.60 -0.66 6.59
C VAL A 36 -10.97 -0.94 7.24
N PRO A 37 -11.36 -0.19 8.29
CA PRO A 37 -12.66 -0.35 8.92
C PRO A 37 -13.81 0.03 7.97
N SER A 38 -15.04 -0.29 8.36
CA SER A 38 -16.24 -0.04 7.55
C SER A 38 -16.51 1.43 7.25
N ASP A 39 -15.97 2.35 8.06
CA ASP A 39 -16.08 3.80 7.84
C ASP A 39 -15.05 4.35 6.84
N GLY A 40 -14.14 3.49 6.33
CA GLY A 40 -13.08 3.88 5.40
C GLY A 40 -11.95 4.67 6.05
N ASN A 41 -11.93 4.84 7.38
CA ASN A 41 -10.93 5.67 8.04
C ASN A 41 -9.57 4.97 8.09
N CYS A 42 -8.62 5.49 7.34
CA CYS A 42 -7.28 4.90 7.25
C CYS A 42 -6.54 4.89 8.58
N THR A 43 -6.94 5.69 9.58
CA THR A 43 -6.36 5.61 10.93
C THR A 43 -6.63 4.26 11.60
N GLY A 44 -7.77 3.63 11.30
CA GLY A 44 -8.15 2.34 11.86
C GLY A 44 -7.32 1.15 11.36
N THR A 45 -6.45 1.34 10.35
CA THR A 45 -5.51 0.29 9.91
C THR A 45 -4.32 0.10 10.87
N LEU A 46 -4.22 0.94 11.90
CA LEU A 46 -3.16 0.92 12.93
C LEU A 46 -1.75 1.10 12.35
N GLY A 47 -0.72 0.53 12.98
CA GLY A 47 0.68 0.68 12.58
C GLY A 47 1.05 -0.10 11.31
N HIS A 48 2.31 -0.01 10.90
CA HIS A 48 2.86 -0.82 9.82
C HIS A 48 2.90 -2.31 10.22
N LEU A 49 2.83 -3.18 9.23
CA LEU A 49 3.07 -4.61 9.42
C LEU A 49 4.53 -4.86 9.84
N ASP A 50 4.74 -5.08 11.14
CA ASP A 50 6.07 -5.24 11.72
C ASP A 50 6.11 -6.41 12.72
N PRO A 51 6.06 -7.67 12.23
CA PRO A 51 6.03 -8.84 13.10
C PRO A 51 7.32 -9.02 13.93
N TYR A 52 8.39 -8.31 13.59
CA TYR A 52 9.68 -8.35 14.29
C TYR A 52 9.90 -7.16 15.22
N ILE A 53 8.92 -6.26 15.33
CA ILE A 53 8.92 -5.11 16.26
C ILE A 53 10.20 -4.26 16.08
N ARG A 54 10.60 -4.06 14.83
CA ARG A 54 11.79 -3.29 14.47
C ARG A 54 11.57 -1.78 14.65
N GLY A 55 10.33 -1.30 14.57
CA GLY A 55 9.96 0.10 14.80
C GLY A 55 10.30 1.04 13.63
N GLU A 56 10.31 2.35 13.86
CA GLU A 56 10.57 3.37 12.82
C GLU A 56 11.79 4.25 13.10
N ASP A 57 12.44 4.10 14.27
CA ASP A 57 13.51 5.00 14.72
C ASP A 57 14.69 5.01 13.75
N VAL A 58 15.04 3.84 13.22
CA VAL A 58 16.01 3.71 12.14
C VAL A 58 15.25 3.72 10.82
N ALA A 59 15.65 4.55 9.87
CA ALA A 59 15.06 4.55 8.54
C ALA A 59 15.34 3.23 7.80
N CYS A 60 14.39 2.73 7.00
CA CYS A 60 14.62 1.57 6.16
C CYS A 60 15.71 1.88 5.12
N GLN A 61 16.65 0.96 4.97
CA GLN A 61 17.72 1.06 3.98
C GLN A 61 17.46 0.05 2.87
N LYS A 62 17.25 0.56 1.64
CA LYS A 62 17.01 -0.26 0.45
C LYS A 62 18.13 -1.27 0.16
N SER A 63 19.37 -0.97 0.56
CA SER A 63 20.52 -1.89 0.45
C SER A 63 20.53 -3.00 1.49
N LEU A 64 19.74 -2.88 2.56
CA LEU A 64 19.62 -3.85 3.65
C LEU A 64 18.13 -4.11 3.95
N PRO A 65 17.34 -4.58 2.97
CA PRO A 65 15.88 -4.67 3.08
C PRO A 65 15.43 -5.63 4.21
N GLN A 66 16.28 -6.58 4.61
CA GLN A 66 16.06 -7.47 5.75
C GLN A 66 16.00 -6.76 7.12
N THR A 67 16.43 -5.49 7.18
CA THR A 67 16.38 -4.66 8.39
C THR A 67 15.14 -3.77 8.44
N CYS A 68 14.33 -3.76 7.39
CA CYS A 68 13.12 -2.96 7.29
C CYS A 68 11.92 -3.68 7.91
N GLN A 69 10.87 -2.93 8.24
CA GLN A 69 9.60 -3.54 8.59
C GLN A 69 9.09 -4.36 7.40
N VAL A 70 8.43 -5.49 7.67
CA VAL A 70 7.86 -6.32 6.60
C VAL A 70 6.93 -5.51 5.71
N GLY A 71 6.12 -4.63 6.30
CA GLY A 71 5.20 -3.75 5.60
C GLY A 71 5.83 -2.53 4.92
N ASP A 72 7.11 -2.22 5.11
CA ASP A 72 7.75 -1.03 4.53
C ASP A 72 8.13 -1.23 3.06
N LEU A 73 7.12 -1.23 2.19
CA LEU A 73 7.30 -1.44 0.76
C LEU A 73 8.01 -0.25 0.09
N ALA A 74 7.66 0.99 0.45
CA ALA A 74 8.28 2.16 -0.13
C ALA A 74 9.76 2.30 0.24
N GLY A 75 10.15 1.95 1.48
CA GLY A 75 11.55 1.93 1.90
C GLY A 75 12.38 0.88 1.15
N LYS A 76 11.82 -0.32 0.94
CA LYS A 76 12.49 -1.42 0.23
C LYS A 76 12.54 -1.21 -1.28
N HIS A 77 11.44 -0.76 -1.89
CA HIS A 77 11.27 -0.79 -3.35
C HIS A 77 11.32 0.59 -3.99
N GLY A 78 11.08 1.65 -3.23
CA GLY A 78 11.08 3.04 -3.68
C GLY A 78 9.74 3.73 -3.42
N LYS A 79 9.80 5.04 -3.14
CA LYS A 79 8.62 5.90 -2.99
C LYS A 79 7.96 6.19 -4.34
N ILE A 80 6.71 6.64 -4.28
CA ILE A 80 5.99 7.10 -5.47
C ILE A 80 6.42 8.53 -5.80
N THR A 81 6.98 8.74 -6.99
CA THR A 81 7.58 10.02 -7.41
C THR A 81 6.87 10.68 -8.59
N GLU A 82 5.92 10.00 -9.21
CA GLU A 82 5.20 10.44 -10.40
C GLU A 82 3.72 10.04 -10.32
N ASP A 83 2.90 10.63 -11.18
CA ASP A 83 1.49 10.31 -11.35
C ASP A 83 1.17 10.29 -12.85
N PRO A 84 0.78 9.15 -13.45
CA PRO A 84 0.58 7.84 -12.81
C PRO A 84 1.92 7.17 -12.42
N PHE A 85 1.90 6.33 -11.40
CA PHE A 85 3.03 5.49 -11.00
C PHE A 85 2.70 4.02 -11.17
N THR A 86 3.58 3.28 -11.88
CA THR A 86 3.46 1.83 -12.04
C THR A 86 4.78 1.16 -11.69
N ALA A 87 4.72 0.09 -10.91
CA ALA A 87 5.90 -0.72 -10.61
C ALA A 87 5.54 -2.20 -10.43
N SER A 88 6.53 -3.07 -10.68
CA SER A 88 6.47 -4.50 -10.39
C SER A 88 7.77 -4.91 -9.72
N TYR A 89 7.67 -5.58 -8.57
CA TYR A 89 8.83 -6.05 -7.80
C TYR A 89 8.46 -7.26 -6.94
N VAL A 90 9.48 -8.00 -6.51
CA VAL A 90 9.34 -9.07 -5.52
C VAL A 90 9.71 -8.51 -4.15
N ASP A 91 8.86 -8.74 -3.17
CA ASP A 91 9.17 -8.52 -1.75
C ASP A 91 9.38 -9.85 -1.06
N ASP A 92 10.62 -10.16 -0.69
CA ASP A 92 11.00 -11.46 -0.10
C ASP A 92 10.48 -11.67 1.34
N PHE A 93 9.87 -10.66 1.95
CA PHE A 93 9.53 -10.62 3.37
C PHE A 93 8.03 -10.72 3.65
N ALA A 94 7.20 -10.14 2.78
CA ALA A 94 5.75 -10.30 2.83
C ALA A 94 5.36 -11.74 2.49
N SER A 95 4.17 -12.18 2.93
CA SER A 95 3.69 -13.53 2.66
C SER A 95 2.21 -13.59 2.32
N THR A 96 1.86 -14.57 1.48
CA THR A 96 0.47 -15.00 1.21
C THR A 96 0.06 -16.23 2.02
N VAL A 97 0.93 -16.74 2.89
CA VAL A 97 0.66 -17.89 3.77
C VAL A 97 -0.12 -17.42 4.99
N MET A 98 -1.32 -17.97 5.21
CA MET A 98 -2.14 -17.64 6.37
C MET A 98 -1.50 -18.09 7.68
N GLY A 99 -1.75 -17.34 8.76
CA GLY A 99 -1.36 -17.72 10.12
C GLY A 99 0.04 -17.30 10.56
N ILE A 100 0.85 -16.73 9.66
CA ILE A 100 2.15 -16.15 10.02
C ILE A 100 2.08 -14.62 10.10
N GLY A 101 2.97 -14.03 10.91
CA GLY A 101 3.01 -12.58 11.12
C GLY A 101 3.09 -11.77 9.82
N ALA A 102 3.84 -12.26 8.82
CA ALA A 102 4.01 -11.60 7.52
C ALA A 102 2.82 -11.76 6.54
N PHE A 103 1.75 -12.46 6.91
CA PHE A 103 0.59 -12.66 6.06
C PHE A 103 -0.09 -11.33 5.71
N LEU A 104 -0.26 -11.02 4.43
CA LEU A 104 -0.88 -9.77 3.97
C LEU A 104 -2.40 -9.87 3.73
N GLY A 105 -2.95 -11.07 3.62
CA GLY A 105 -4.28 -11.29 3.04
C GLY A 105 -5.47 -10.84 3.90
N ASN A 106 -5.25 -10.45 5.15
CA ASN A 106 -6.24 -9.88 6.06
C ASN A 106 -5.86 -8.45 6.51
N ARG A 107 -5.07 -7.76 5.68
CA ARG A 107 -4.47 -6.47 6.01
C ARG A 107 -4.82 -5.41 4.99
N SER A 108 -4.29 -4.22 5.18
CA SER A 108 -4.47 -3.09 4.27
C SER A 108 -3.15 -2.54 3.74
N ILE A 109 -3.23 -1.80 2.64
CA ILE A 109 -2.16 -0.94 2.13
C ILE A 109 -2.56 0.52 2.37
N VAL A 110 -1.62 1.36 2.79
CA VAL A 110 -1.85 2.79 3.03
C VAL A 110 -0.81 3.60 2.27
N ILE A 111 -1.24 4.71 1.65
CA ILE A 111 -0.35 5.69 1.02
C ILE A 111 -0.27 6.93 1.91
N HIS A 112 0.94 7.43 2.14
CA HIS A 112 1.22 8.59 2.96
C HIS A 112 1.88 9.71 2.15
N ASN A 113 1.54 10.96 2.45
CA ASN A 113 2.32 12.11 1.98
C ASN A 113 3.63 12.27 2.77
N VAL A 114 4.42 13.28 2.40
CA VAL A 114 5.70 13.62 3.07
C VAL A 114 5.56 13.95 4.56
N ASN A 115 4.37 14.37 5.01
CA ASN A 115 4.07 14.66 6.41
C ASN A 115 3.55 13.43 7.17
N ARG A 116 3.64 12.23 6.58
CA ARG A 116 3.14 10.95 7.12
C ARG A 116 1.61 10.86 7.23
N THR A 117 0.87 11.83 6.71
CA THR A 117 -0.60 11.78 6.67
C THR A 117 -1.06 10.65 5.75
N ARG A 118 -1.97 9.80 6.25
CA ARG A 118 -2.63 8.74 5.47
C ARG A 118 -3.59 9.38 4.47
N LEU A 119 -3.28 9.29 3.18
CA LEU A 119 -4.09 9.88 2.10
C LEU A 119 -5.22 8.95 1.67
N THR A 120 -4.89 7.67 1.53
CA THR A 120 -5.82 6.63 1.09
C THR A 120 -5.34 5.27 1.57
N CYS A 121 -6.26 4.32 1.63
CA CYS A 121 -6.01 2.96 2.07
C CYS A 121 -6.97 1.98 1.39
N ALA A 122 -6.54 0.73 1.27
CA ALA A 122 -7.37 -0.35 0.74
C ALA A 122 -7.05 -1.68 1.41
N ASN A 123 -8.05 -2.57 1.49
CA ASN A 123 -7.86 -3.94 1.95
C ASN A 123 -7.23 -4.81 0.85
N PHE A 124 -6.39 -5.75 1.26
CA PHE A 124 -6.07 -6.92 0.44
C PHE A 124 -7.24 -7.90 0.52
N THR A 125 -7.90 -8.17 -0.60
CA THR A 125 -8.96 -9.17 -0.72
C THR A 125 -8.53 -10.29 -1.65
N THR A 126 -8.91 -11.53 -1.35
CA THR A 126 -8.67 -12.64 -2.26
C THR A 126 -9.51 -12.46 -3.51
N LEU A 127 -8.88 -12.52 -4.68
CA LEU A 127 -9.61 -12.76 -5.90
C LEU A 127 -9.99 -14.24 -5.88
N HIS A 128 -11.27 -14.53 -5.65
CA HIS A 128 -11.80 -15.89 -5.81
C HIS A 128 -11.45 -16.32 -7.24
N SER A 129 -10.45 -17.20 -7.38
CA SER A 129 -10.21 -17.88 -8.63
C SER A 129 -11.48 -18.67 -8.91
N PHE A 130 -12.21 -18.31 -9.97
CA PHE A 130 -13.32 -19.13 -10.45
C PHE A 130 -12.80 -20.55 -10.55
N ARG A 131 -13.37 -21.46 -9.75
CA ARG A 131 -13.10 -22.89 -9.87
C ARG A 131 -13.55 -23.26 -11.27
N SER A 132 -12.59 -23.37 -12.20
CA SER A 132 -12.86 -24.09 -13.43
C SER A 132 -13.05 -25.54 -13.02
N SER A 133 -14.31 -25.97 -13.02
CA SER A 133 -14.71 -27.35 -12.76
C SER A 133 -14.21 -28.26 -13.87
N ASN A 134 -12.89 -28.43 -14.03
CA ASN A 134 -12.32 -29.65 -14.59
C ASN A 134 -10.80 -29.65 -14.51
N ARG A 135 -10.28 -30.83 -14.11
CA ARG A 135 -8.91 -31.35 -14.27
C ARG A 135 -7.96 -31.23 -13.07
N THR A 136 -7.53 -32.42 -12.70
CA THR A 136 -6.33 -32.80 -11.95
C THR A 136 -5.10 -31.99 -12.35
N SER A 137 -4.64 -31.11 -11.47
CA SER A 137 -3.28 -30.58 -11.50
C SER A 137 -2.82 -30.32 -10.08
N ASN A 138 -1.82 -31.09 -9.66
CA ASN A 138 -1.16 -31.00 -8.36
C ASN A 138 -0.23 -29.77 -8.34
N SER A 139 -0.81 -28.57 -8.48
CA SER A 139 -0.10 -27.29 -8.34
C SER A 139 -0.95 -26.34 -7.52
N SER A 140 -0.47 -25.99 -6.33
CA SER A 140 -1.04 -24.95 -5.48
C SER A 140 -0.95 -23.61 -6.20
N SER A 141 -1.99 -23.21 -6.92
CA SER A 141 -2.04 -21.88 -7.53
C SER A 141 -1.86 -20.83 -6.42
N PRO A 142 -0.94 -19.85 -6.57
CA PRO A 142 -0.70 -18.87 -5.53
C PRO A 142 -1.96 -18.04 -5.31
N ASN A 143 -2.34 -17.85 -4.04
CA ASN A 143 -3.46 -16.96 -3.69
C ASN A 143 -3.19 -15.57 -4.26
N LEU A 144 -4.14 -15.05 -5.02
CA LEU A 144 -4.08 -13.74 -5.64
C LEU A 144 -4.86 -12.75 -4.78
N PHE A 145 -4.20 -11.66 -4.39
CA PHE A 145 -4.80 -10.57 -3.64
C PHE A 145 -4.88 -9.30 -4.47
N HIS A 146 -6.02 -8.63 -4.35
CA HIS A 146 -6.27 -7.33 -4.96
C HIS A 146 -6.62 -6.31 -3.87
N GLY A 147 -6.14 -5.08 -4.03
CA GLY A 147 -6.60 -3.95 -3.25
C GLY A 147 -6.85 -2.81 -4.21
N SER A 148 -8.09 -2.31 -4.22
CA SER A 148 -8.46 -1.05 -4.88
C SER A 148 -8.87 -0.06 -3.80
N ALA A 149 -8.36 1.16 -3.89
CA ALA A 149 -8.81 2.26 -3.07
C ALA A 149 -9.68 3.17 -3.95
N ASP A 150 -11.00 2.96 -3.94
CA ASP A 150 -11.94 3.82 -4.68
C ASP A 150 -12.38 5.03 -3.86
N HIS A 151 -12.05 5.06 -2.56
CA HIS A 151 -12.42 6.11 -1.63
C HIS A 151 -11.18 6.93 -1.21
N ARG A 152 -11.09 8.18 -1.65
CA ARG A 152 -10.13 9.14 -1.08
C ARG A 152 -10.64 9.56 0.29
N HIS A 153 -9.79 9.52 1.31
CA HIS A 153 -10.20 9.94 2.65
C HIS A 153 -10.58 11.44 2.64
N PRO A 154 -11.78 11.83 3.13
CA PRO A 154 -12.26 13.21 3.05
C PRO A 154 -11.41 14.22 3.86
N SER A 155 -10.54 13.76 4.75
CA SER A 155 -9.58 14.66 5.43
C SER A 155 -8.46 15.18 4.52
N SER A 156 -8.35 14.73 3.26
CA SER A 156 -7.46 15.33 2.26
C SER A 156 -8.06 16.58 1.57
N LEU A 157 -9.23 17.06 2.00
CA LEU A 157 -9.97 18.18 1.38
C LEU A 157 -9.77 19.56 2.06
N TYR A 158 -8.84 19.71 3.01
CA TYR A 158 -8.78 20.96 3.81
C TYR A 158 -7.37 21.51 3.97
N THR A 159 -6.84 22.18 2.94
CA THR A 159 -5.81 23.24 3.14
C THR A 159 -5.70 24.27 1.99
N LEU A 160 -6.76 24.56 1.23
CA LEU A 160 -6.76 25.71 0.30
C LEU A 160 -8.14 26.39 0.08
N ALA A 161 -9.08 26.17 1.00
CA ALA A 161 -10.11 27.16 1.26
C ALA A 161 -9.61 28.02 2.43
N LEU A 162 -9.23 29.27 2.11
CA LEU A 162 -8.82 30.40 2.96
C LEU A 162 -7.34 30.82 2.79
N LEU A 163 -7.19 32.11 2.40
CA LEU A 163 -5.98 32.93 2.15
C LEU A 163 -5.43 32.76 0.71
N PHE A 164 -5.83 33.51 -0.32
CA PHE A 164 -6.16 34.93 -0.39
C PHE A 164 -7.23 35.17 -1.47
N SER A 165 -8.34 35.79 -1.05
CA SER A 165 -9.05 36.73 -1.91
C SER A 165 -8.18 37.98 -2.07
N ALA A 166 -7.20 37.93 -2.97
CA ALA A 166 -6.63 39.15 -3.53
C ALA A 166 -7.47 39.50 -4.76
N LEU A 167 -8.25 40.59 -4.63
CA LEU A 167 -8.82 41.31 -5.76
C LEU A 167 -7.74 41.52 -6.82
N ALA A 168 -7.90 40.91 -7.99
CA ALA A 168 -7.32 41.41 -9.24
C ALA A 168 -8.06 40.79 -10.43
N VAL A 169 -9.33 41.15 -10.58
CA VAL A 169 -9.96 41.24 -11.90
C VAL A 169 -10.39 42.69 -12.04
N LEU A 170 -9.65 43.49 -12.81
CA LEU A 170 -10.21 44.14 -13.99
C LEU A 170 -9.08 44.71 -14.86
N LEU A 171 -8.99 44.21 -16.09
CA LEU A 171 -8.45 44.98 -17.20
C LEU A 171 -9.39 46.17 -17.45
N LEU A 172 -8.87 47.38 -17.27
CA LEU A 172 -8.95 48.52 -18.19
C LEU A 172 -7.73 49.43 -17.89
#